data_AF-A0A2W4Z487-F1
#
_entry.id   AF-A0A2W4Z487-F1
#
_cell.length_a   1.000
_cell.length_b   1.000
_cell.length_c   1.000
_cell.angle_alpha   90.00
_cell.angle_beta   90.00
_cell.angle_gamma   90.00
#
_symmetry.space_group_name_H-M   'P 1'
#
loop_
_entity.id
_entity.type
_entity.pdbx_description
1 polymer ?
#
loop_
_entity_poly.entity_id
_entity_poly.type
_entity_poly.pdbx_seq_one_letter_code
_entity_poly.pdbx_strand_id
1 'polypeptide(L)'
;MILLTPAEITQLRSRLADYPHALEALQEIEDCDGDVEDAAISLALKSGQEPDTNEQWLASFSKRYRHIACQTPFREDLTAGQISSLVNHLTQETDCPPLMAAPITIYIHHFGIDTFCNSLDHSRV
;
A
#
# COMPACT_ATOMS: atom_id res chain seq x y z
N MET A 1 -1.47 11.19 -6.84
CA MET A 1 -1.15 10.35 -8.01
C MET A 1 0.27 9.84 -7.84
N ILE A 2 0.43 8.52 -7.72
CA ILE A 2 1.72 7.83 -7.66
C ILE A 2 1.81 7.04 -8.96
N LEU A 3 2.85 7.28 -9.75
CA LEU A 3 3.11 6.59 -11.01
C LEU A 3 4.38 5.77 -10.86
N LEU A 4 4.26 4.45 -10.95
CA LEU A 4 5.40 3.55 -10.93
C LEU A 4 5.91 3.32 -12.35
N THR A 5 7.22 3.39 -12.51
CA THR A 5 7.88 2.97 -13.74
C THR A 5 7.88 1.45 -13.88
N PRO A 6 8.00 0.91 -15.11
CA PRO A 6 8.15 -0.54 -15.31
C PRO A 6 9.35 -1.14 -14.54
N ALA A 7 10.42 -0.36 -14.35
CA ALA A 7 11.58 -0.78 -13.57
C ALA A 7 11.25 -0.93 -12.07
N GLU A 8 10.51 0.02 -11.50
CA GLU A 8 10.03 -0.05 -10.11
C GLU A 8 9.07 -1.22 -9.92
N ILE A 9 8.12 -1.43 -10.84
CA ILE A 9 7.20 -2.59 -10.80
C ILE A 9 7.99 -3.90 -10.84
N THR A 10 8.99 -4.01 -11.72
CA THR A 10 9.86 -5.20 -11.79
C THR A 10 10.61 -5.44 -10.49
N GLN A 11 11.16 -4.37 -9.88
CA GLN A 11 11.84 -4.48 -8.58
C GLN A 11 10.87 -4.91 -7.48
N LEU A 12 9.66 -4.34 -7.43
CA LEU A 12 8.62 -4.69 -6.47
C LEU A 12 8.20 -6.16 -6.62
N ARG A 13 8.01 -6.65 -7.85
CA ARG A 13 7.71 -8.07 -8.12
C ARG A 13 8.78 -9.00 -7.57
N SER A 14 10.06 -8.67 -7.76
CA SER A 14 11.16 -9.47 -7.18
C SER A 14 11.13 -9.48 -5.66
N ARG A 15 10.75 -8.38 -5.02
CA ARG A 15 10.72 -8.24 -3.56
C ARG A 15 9.48 -8.85 -2.91
N LEU A 16 8.43 -9.03 -3.70
CA LEU A 16 7.14 -9.54 -3.28
C LEU A 16 6.81 -10.91 -3.92
N ALA A 17 7.83 -11.62 -4.41
CA ALA A 17 7.67 -12.88 -5.15
C ALA A 17 6.90 -13.97 -4.38
N ASP A 18 6.99 -13.96 -3.04
CA ASP A 18 6.32 -14.92 -2.16
C ASP A 18 4.87 -14.52 -1.81
N TYR A 19 4.35 -13.41 -2.35
CA TYR A 19 3.03 -12.87 -2.03
C TYR A 19 2.13 -12.81 -3.28
N PRO A 20 1.37 -13.88 -3.61
CA PRO A 20 0.58 -13.95 -4.83
C PRO A 20 -0.39 -12.78 -5.04
N HIS A 21 -1.13 -12.38 -4.00
CA HIS A 21 -2.04 -11.23 -4.08
C HIS A 21 -1.31 -9.91 -4.34
N ALA A 22 -0.06 -9.78 -3.86
CA ALA A 22 0.76 -8.61 -4.15
C ALA A 22 1.24 -8.61 -5.61
N LEU A 23 1.58 -9.78 -6.17
CA LEU A 23 1.92 -9.91 -7.58
C LEU A 23 0.73 -9.60 -8.49
N GLU A 24 -0.48 -10.03 -8.10
CA GLU A 24 -1.72 -9.68 -8.80
C GLU A 24 -1.99 -8.18 -8.75
N ALA A 25 -1.84 -7.55 -7.58
CA ALA A 25 -1.97 -6.11 -7.45
C ALA A 25 -0.94 -5.34 -8.30
N LEU A 26 0.31 -5.82 -8.35
CA LEU A 26 1.35 -5.23 -9.21
C LEU A 26 1.08 -5.42 -10.70
N GLN A 27 0.39 -6.50 -11.09
CA GLN A 27 -0.09 -6.67 -12.46
C GLN A 27 -1.15 -5.62 -12.79
N GLU A 28 -2.14 -5.42 -11.92
CA GLU A 28 -3.15 -4.38 -12.15
C GLU A 28 -2.51 -2.99 -12.24
N ILE A 29 -1.52 -2.68 -11.39
CA ILE A 29 -0.79 -1.42 -11.47
C ILE A 29 -0.08 -1.26 -12.82
N GLU A 30 0.53 -2.32 -13.36
CA GLU A 30 1.13 -2.28 -14.69
C GLU A 30 0.08 -2.09 -15.80
N ASP A 31 -1.07 -2.77 -15.69
CA ASP A 31 -2.18 -2.66 -16.64
C ASP A 31 -2.85 -1.28 -16.61
N CYS A 32 -2.72 -0.54 -15.49
CA CYS A 32 -3.11 0.86 -15.32
C CYS A 32 -1.96 1.85 -15.63
N ASP A 33 -1.04 1.49 -16.52
CA ASP A 33 0.10 2.34 -16.94
C ASP A 33 0.98 2.82 -15.78
N GLY A 34 1.03 2.05 -14.70
CA GLY A 34 1.78 2.37 -13.47
C GLY A 34 1.02 3.24 -12.47
N ASP A 35 -0.23 3.65 -12.75
CA ASP A 35 -1.02 4.45 -11.83
C ASP A 35 -1.56 3.62 -10.65
N VAL A 36 -1.00 3.89 -9.47
CA VAL A 36 -1.33 3.16 -8.25
C VAL A 36 -2.74 3.49 -7.74
N GLU A 37 -3.24 4.70 -7.97
CA GLU A 37 -4.58 5.10 -7.51
C GLU A 37 -5.65 4.43 -8.37
N ASP A 38 -5.50 4.49 -9.69
CA ASP A 38 -6.45 3.86 -10.61
C ASP A 38 -6.50 2.34 -10.43
N ALA A 39 -5.33 1.69 -10.31
CA ALA A 39 -5.28 0.27 -10.01
C ALA A 39 -5.91 -0.07 -8.65
N ALA A 40 -5.72 0.79 -7.64
CA ALA A 40 -6.34 0.60 -6.34
C ALA A 40 -7.87 0.63 -6.41
N ILE A 41 -8.47 1.46 -7.26
CA ILE A 41 -9.93 1.47 -7.49
C ILE A 41 -10.39 0.12 -8.08
N SER A 42 -9.71 -0.37 -9.12
CA SER A 42 -10.02 -1.69 -9.70
C SER A 42 -9.89 -2.83 -8.68
N LEU A 43 -8.81 -2.86 -7.90
CA LEU A 43 -8.55 -3.89 -6.88
C LEU A 43 -9.55 -3.83 -5.72
N ALA A 44 -9.98 -2.63 -5.35
CA ALA A 44 -10.99 -2.40 -4.33
C ALA A 44 -12.33 -3.03 -4.74
N LEU A 45 -12.78 -2.77 -5.97
CA LEU A 45 -14.00 -3.34 -6.53
C LEU A 45 -13.91 -4.88 -6.60
N LYS A 46 -12.78 -5.43 -7.05
CA LYS A 46 -12.52 -6.89 -7.04
C LYS A 46 -12.58 -7.50 -5.63
N SER A 47 -12.26 -6.69 -4.62
CA SER A 47 -12.26 -7.06 -3.21
C SER A 47 -13.59 -6.77 -2.49
N GLY A 48 -14.65 -6.43 -3.22
CA GLY A 48 -15.97 -6.11 -2.67
C GLY A 48 -16.01 -4.82 -1.84
N GLN A 49 -15.03 -3.93 -2.01
CA GLN A 49 -15.09 -2.58 -1.48
C GLN A 49 -15.88 -1.68 -2.44
N GLU A 50 -16.43 -0.59 -1.91
CA GLU A 50 -17.17 0.40 -2.69
C GLU A 50 -16.45 1.75 -2.59
N PRO A 51 -15.49 2.04 -3.49
CA PRO A 51 -14.89 3.36 -3.56
C PRO A 51 -15.95 4.42 -3.87
N ASP A 52 -16.00 5.46 -3.04
CA ASP A 52 -16.96 6.57 -3.15
C ASP A 52 -16.47 7.68 -4.07
N THR A 53 -15.17 7.69 -4.36
CA THR A 53 -14.44 8.67 -5.17
C THR A 53 -13.24 7.99 -5.84
N ASN A 54 -12.80 8.52 -6.98
CA ASN A 54 -11.56 8.04 -7.62
C ASN A 54 -10.32 8.75 -7.07
N GLU A 55 -10.44 10.02 -6.65
CA GLU A 55 -9.30 10.79 -6.15
C GLU A 55 -9.10 10.61 -4.65
N GLN A 56 -7.85 10.38 -4.22
CA GLN A 56 -7.45 10.27 -2.81
C GLN A 56 -8.14 9.13 -2.03
N TRP A 57 -8.78 8.21 -2.73
CA TRP A 57 -9.45 7.08 -2.11
C TRP A 57 -8.43 6.16 -1.45
N LEU A 58 -7.34 5.80 -2.15
CA LEU A 58 -6.26 4.99 -1.59
C LEU A 58 -5.59 5.69 -0.41
N ALA A 59 -5.39 7.00 -0.51
CA ALA A 59 -4.85 7.80 0.57
C ALA A 59 -5.74 7.74 1.83
N SER A 60 -7.06 7.83 1.65
CA SER A 60 -8.03 7.76 2.75
C SER A 60 -8.17 6.34 3.31
N PHE A 61 -8.20 5.33 2.43
CA PHE A 61 -8.26 3.92 2.80
C PHE A 61 -7.02 3.49 3.61
N SER A 62 -5.84 3.93 3.18
CA SER A 62 -4.56 3.64 3.87
C SER A 62 -4.55 4.12 5.32
N LYS A 63 -5.27 5.21 5.66
CA LYS A 63 -5.32 5.75 7.04
C LYS A 63 -5.89 4.74 8.05
N ARG A 64 -6.73 3.79 7.60
CA ARG A 64 -7.28 2.71 8.45
C ARG A 64 -6.17 1.89 9.10
N TYR A 65 -5.06 1.70 8.38
CA TYR A 65 -3.91 0.91 8.81
C TYR A 65 -2.79 1.74 9.44
N ARG A 66 -3.01 3.04 9.69
CA ARG A 66 -1.98 3.92 10.26
C ARG A 66 -1.44 3.44 11.60
N HIS A 67 -2.32 2.97 12.48
CA HIS A 67 -1.96 2.45 13.79
C HIS A 67 -1.08 1.18 13.73
N ILE A 68 -1.03 0.51 12.57
CA ILE A 68 -0.17 -0.65 12.30
C ILE A 68 1.14 -0.16 11.67
N ALA A 69 1.07 0.52 10.53
CA ALA A 69 2.25 0.95 9.78
C ALA A 69 3.20 1.86 10.60
N CYS A 70 2.67 2.60 11.58
CA CYS A 70 3.44 3.47 12.46
C CYS A 70 4.07 2.78 13.67
N GLN A 71 3.90 1.47 13.83
CA GLN A 71 4.63 0.72 14.85
C GLN A 71 6.11 0.61 14.44
N THR A 72 7.01 0.65 15.43
CA THR A 72 8.47 0.64 15.24
C THR A 72 8.98 -0.34 14.19
N PRO A 73 8.64 -1.65 14.20
CA PRO A 73 9.20 -2.59 13.23
C PRO A 73 8.85 -2.23 11.78
N PHE A 74 7.60 -1.84 11.51
CA PHE A 74 7.18 -1.48 10.16
C PHE A 74 7.74 -0.12 9.72
N ARG A 75 7.88 0.83 10.66
CA ARG A 75 8.48 2.13 10.37
C ARG A 75 9.95 2.00 9.97
N GLU A 76 10.72 1.22 10.72
CA GLU A 76 12.13 0.95 10.44
C GLU A 76 12.31 0.26 9.08
N ASP A 77 11.52 -0.79 8.82
CA ASP A 77 11.54 -1.51 7.55
C ASP A 77 11.22 -0.58 6.38
N LEU A 78 10.14 0.20 6.47
CA LEU A 78 9.73 1.12 5.40
C LEU A 78 10.75 2.24 5.15
N THR A 79 11.42 2.74 6.20
CA THR A 79 12.53 3.69 6.08
C THR A 79 13.75 3.06 5.40
N ALA A 80 14.03 1.79 5.67
CA ALA A 80 15.04 1.00 4.95
C ALA A 80 14.60 0.59 3.53
N GLY A 81 13.41 1.03 3.11
CA GLY A 81 12.81 0.71 1.83
C GLY A 81 12.25 -0.70 1.76
N GLN A 82 12.20 -1.47 2.84
CA GLN A 82 11.66 -2.83 2.96
C GLN A 82 10.13 -2.79 3.14
N ILE A 83 9.39 -3.33 2.17
CA ILE A 83 7.92 -3.26 2.14
C ILE A 83 7.25 -4.60 2.47
N SER A 84 7.95 -5.71 2.31
CA SER A 84 7.38 -7.05 2.37
C SER A 84 6.80 -7.39 3.75
N SER A 85 7.41 -6.88 4.82
CA SER A 85 6.93 -7.09 6.19
C SER A 85 5.55 -6.48 6.42
N LEU A 86 5.32 -5.24 5.98
CA LEU A 86 4.01 -4.60 6.09
C LEU A 86 2.98 -5.25 5.16
N VAL A 87 3.35 -5.58 3.90
CA VAL A 87 2.45 -6.32 3.00
C VAL A 87 2.00 -7.64 3.62
N ASN A 88 2.94 -8.40 4.19
CA ASN A 88 2.62 -9.67 4.85
C ASN A 88 1.69 -9.47 6.03
N HIS A 89 2.01 -8.52 6.93
CA HIS A 89 1.23 -8.29 8.12
C HIS A 89 -0.20 -7.82 7.79
N LEU A 90 -0.35 -6.88 6.84
CA LEU A 90 -1.67 -6.46 6.36
C LEU A 90 -2.47 -7.64 5.82
N THR A 91 -1.83 -8.52 5.05
CA THR A 91 -2.50 -9.67 4.42
C THR A 91 -2.94 -10.73 5.43
N GLN A 92 -2.13 -11.01 6.45
CA GLN A 92 -2.32 -12.18 7.33
C GLN A 92 -2.94 -11.84 8.69
N GLU A 93 -2.70 -10.64 9.21
CA GLU A 93 -2.96 -10.29 10.62
C GLU A 93 -4.01 -9.19 10.78
N THR A 94 -4.66 -8.76 9.68
CA THR A 94 -5.60 -7.64 9.70
C THR A 94 -6.86 -7.92 8.88
N ASP A 95 -7.81 -6.99 8.90
CA ASP A 95 -9.00 -6.99 8.04
C ASP A 95 -8.74 -6.41 6.64
N CYS A 96 -7.48 -6.14 6.28
CA CYS A 96 -7.11 -5.64 4.97
C CYS A 96 -7.44 -6.66 3.88
N PRO A 97 -8.17 -6.26 2.82
CA PRO A 97 -8.32 -7.11 1.66
C PRO A 97 -6.93 -7.47 1.08
N PRO A 98 -6.64 -8.76 0.81
CA PRO A 98 -5.30 -9.18 0.38
C PRO A 98 -4.76 -8.44 -0.85
N LEU A 99 -5.62 -8.12 -1.82
CA LEU A 99 -5.26 -7.36 -3.03
C LEU A 99 -4.91 -5.90 -2.73
N MET A 100 -5.36 -5.35 -1.60
CA MET A 100 -5.10 -3.96 -1.19
C MET A 100 -3.81 -3.79 -0.39
N ALA A 101 -3.26 -4.86 0.19
CA ALA A 101 -2.08 -4.79 1.05
C ALA A 101 -0.86 -4.16 0.35
N ALA A 102 -0.62 -4.53 -0.92
CA ALA A 102 0.48 -3.98 -1.71
C ALA A 102 0.26 -2.50 -2.11
N PRO A 103 -0.88 -2.09 -2.70
CA PRO A 103 -1.17 -0.68 -2.99
C PRO A 103 -1.06 0.23 -1.77
N ILE A 104 -1.56 -0.20 -0.61
CA ILE A 104 -1.47 0.56 0.65
C ILE A 104 0.00 0.74 1.06
N THR A 105 0.77 -0.35 1.04
CA THR A 105 2.17 -0.30 1.44
C THR A 105 3.00 0.56 0.49
N ILE A 106 2.75 0.47 -0.82
CA ILE A 106 3.37 1.33 -1.84
C ILE A 106 3.02 2.79 -1.58
N TYR A 107 1.74 3.10 -1.35
CA TYR A 107 1.30 4.46 -1.03
C TYR A 107 2.03 5.02 0.20
N ILE A 108 2.07 4.27 1.30
CA ILE A 108 2.72 4.71 2.54
C ILE A 108 4.22 4.93 2.32
N HIS A 109 4.88 4.00 1.63
CA HIS A 109 6.31 4.11 1.32
C HIS A 109 6.60 5.36 0.47
N HIS A 110 5.79 5.62 -0.56
CA HIS A 110 5.97 6.75 -1.48
C HIS A 110 5.57 8.10 -0.87
N PHE A 111 4.56 8.12 0.00
CA PHE A 111 4.14 9.31 0.75
C PHE A 111 5.16 9.69 1.84
N GLY A 112 5.96 8.72 2.28
CA GLY A 112 6.95 8.85 3.35
C GLY A 112 6.35 8.50 4.71
N ILE A 113 6.94 7.51 5.39
CA ILE A 113 6.39 6.96 6.63
C ILE A 113 6.30 8.00 7.76
N ASP A 114 7.29 8.89 7.88
CA ASP A 114 7.28 9.95 8.89
C ASP A 114 6.11 10.92 8.68
N THR A 115 5.90 11.35 7.44
CA THR A 115 4.76 12.20 7.05
C THR A 115 3.43 11.48 7.31
N PHE A 116 3.36 10.19 6.98
CA PHE A 116 2.17 9.37 7.19
C PHE A 116 1.79 9.21 8.67
N CYS A 117 2.80 9.08 9.54
CA CYS A 117 2.65 8.88 10.98
C CYS A 117 2.53 10.17 11.78
N ASN A 118 2.93 11.31 11.21
CA ASN A 118 2.94 12.61 11.88
C ASN A 118 1.63 12.93 12.62
N SER A 119 0.47 12.68 11.99
CA SER A 119 -0.81 12.95 12.67
C SER A 119 -0.99 12.11 13.93
N LEU A 120 -0.57 10.84 13.91
CA LEU A 120 -0.70 9.90 15.04
C LEU A 120 0.28 10.24 16.15
N ASP A 121 1.52 10.58 15.80
CA ASP A 121 2.58 10.98 16.73
C ASP A 121 2.19 12.23 17.52
N HIS A 122 1.43 13.15 16.89
CA HIS A 122 0.96 14.40 17.50
C HIS A 122 -0.53 14.41 17.89
N SER A 123 -1.24 13.27 17.82
CA SER A 123 -2.65 13.15 18.23
C SER A 123 -2.87 13.21 19.76
N ARG A 124 -1.81 13.28 20.56
CA ARG A 124 -1.84 13.29 22.03
C ARG A 124 -1.30 14.58 22.65
N VAL A 125 -1.53 15.73 22.01
CA VAL A 125 -1.34 17.05 22.62
C VAL A 125 -2.69 17.63 23.02
#